data_AF-A0A2V9JXL0-F1
#
_entry.id   AF-A0A2V9JXL0-F1
#
_cell.length_a   1.000
_cell.length_b   1.000
_cell.length_c   1.000
_cell.angle_alpha   90.00
_cell.angle_beta   90.00
_cell.angle_gamma   90.00
#
_symmetry.space_group_name_H-M   'P 1'
#
loop_
_entity.id
_entity.type
_entity.pdbx_description
1 polymer ?
#
loop_
_entity_poly.entity_id
_entity_poly.type
_entity_poly.pdbx_seq_one_letter_code
_entity_poly.pdbx_strand_id
1 'polypeptide(L)'
;MAGASEVAHPKLILRIFKELGDNSYPMSVLLLAGSWTGARALRRHGRDGTLRFLLLWATASIVPLLAVEIWSGYFFAIRQILFTTPALVLLAGYGLSHVGERLTILDLLPHRTSAPAIAYAGLTVIVSVAIAVRHWRSEPVDWRGTAQQLEDTLRQGDVVAMPQINALLEYYAPRLENFRADDLSAGPGFLGREGVQRRFVVCLDSLRPDPCAAFRRAVERDPAWRRQQLRGFTQWQREKQLP
;
A
#
# COMPACT_ATOMS: atom_id res chain seq x y z
N MET A 1 4.22 10.78 -25.26
CA MET A 1 3.11 9.94 -25.78
C MET A 1 3.49 8.49 -25.54
N ALA A 2 3.16 7.96 -24.35
CA ALA A 2 3.35 6.55 -24.02
C ALA A 2 2.18 5.75 -24.62
N GLY A 3 2.47 4.59 -25.20
CA GLY A 3 1.53 3.83 -26.03
C GLY A 3 0.31 3.34 -25.26
N ALA A 4 -0.86 3.48 -25.90
CA ALA A 4 -2.17 3.02 -25.40
C ALA A 4 -2.27 1.49 -25.16
N SER A 5 -1.22 0.72 -25.46
CA SER A 5 -1.18 -0.74 -25.27
C SER A 5 -0.74 -1.20 -23.87
N GLU A 6 -0.26 -0.32 -22.99
CA GLU A 6 0.06 -0.67 -21.59
C GLU A 6 -1.15 -0.69 -20.65
N VAL A 7 -2.28 -0.11 -21.07
CA VAL A 7 -3.46 0.12 -20.23
C VAL A 7 -4.22 -1.17 -19.89
N ALA A 8 -4.00 -2.26 -20.64
CA ALA A 8 -4.62 -3.56 -20.41
C ALA A 8 -3.66 -4.60 -19.83
N HIS A 9 -2.61 -4.19 -19.09
CA HIS A 9 -1.73 -5.17 -18.46
C HIS A 9 -2.52 -5.92 -17.35
N PRO A 10 -2.62 -7.27 -17.38
CA PRO A 10 -3.35 -8.04 -16.36
C PRO A 10 -2.84 -7.80 -14.93
N LYS A 11 -1.61 -7.29 -14.79
CA LYS A 11 -1.03 -6.82 -13.53
C LYS A 11 -1.83 -5.68 -12.89
N LEU A 12 -2.40 -4.77 -13.68
CA LEU A 12 -3.15 -3.62 -13.19
C LEU A 12 -4.49 -4.07 -12.58
N ILE A 13 -5.20 -4.98 -13.25
CA ILE A 13 -6.45 -5.58 -12.73
C ILE A 13 -6.18 -6.35 -11.42
N LEU A 14 -5.14 -7.20 -11.40
CA LEU A 14 -4.75 -7.92 -10.19
C LEU A 14 -4.38 -6.99 -9.04
N ARG A 15 -3.78 -5.84 -9.35
CA ARG A 15 -3.42 -4.82 -8.37
C ARG A 15 -4.66 -4.13 -7.83
N ILE A 16 -5.58 -3.66 -8.67
CA ILE A 16 -6.87 -3.09 -8.23
C ILE A 16 -7.60 -4.08 -7.32
N PHE A 17 -7.67 -5.34 -7.76
CA PHE A 17 -8.29 -6.40 -6.98
C PHE A 17 -7.63 -6.55 -5.61
N LYS A 18 -6.30 -6.54 -5.56
CA LYS A 18 -5.53 -6.64 -4.31
C LYS A 18 -5.72 -5.41 -3.41
N GLU A 19 -5.74 -4.22 -3.97
CA GLU A 19 -5.92 -2.96 -3.22
C GLU A 19 -7.34 -2.85 -2.65
N LEU A 20 -8.36 -3.36 -3.35
CA LEU A 20 -9.76 -3.37 -2.90
C LEU A 20 -9.95 -4.06 -1.53
N GLY A 21 -9.14 -5.07 -1.26
CA GLY A 21 -9.13 -5.83 -0.02
C GLY A 21 -8.03 -5.41 0.94
N ASP A 22 -7.51 -4.18 0.83
CA ASP A 22 -6.39 -3.68 1.65
C ASP A 22 -5.18 -4.61 1.61
N ASN A 23 -4.72 -4.90 0.39
CA ASN A 23 -3.66 -5.87 0.08
C ASN A 23 -3.98 -7.35 0.39
N SER A 24 -5.25 -7.69 0.68
CA SER A 24 -5.70 -9.05 0.99
C SER A 24 -6.63 -9.64 -0.08
N TYR A 25 -6.13 -10.60 -0.86
CA TYR A 25 -6.94 -11.32 -1.86
C TYR A 25 -8.21 -11.99 -1.28
N PRO A 26 -8.18 -12.65 -0.11
CA PRO A 26 -9.39 -13.23 0.47
C PRO A 26 -10.50 -12.20 0.72
N MET A 27 -10.14 -11.00 1.20
CA MET A 27 -11.11 -9.95 1.47
C MET A 27 -11.76 -9.44 0.19
N SER A 28 -10.97 -9.24 -0.87
CA SER A 28 -11.48 -8.83 -2.19
C SER A 28 -12.42 -9.87 -2.80
N VAL A 29 -12.07 -11.17 -2.71
CA VAL A 29 -12.92 -12.26 -3.19
C VAL A 29 -14.25 -12.26 -2.44
N LEU A 30 -14.22 -12.14 -1.10
CA LEU A 30 -15.43 -12.09 -0.29
C LEU A 30 -16.31 -10.91 -0.68
N LEU A 31 -15.75 -9.69 -0.71
CA LEU A 31 -16.47 -8.47 -1.07
C LEU A 31 -17.10 -8.55 -2.46
N LEU A 32 -16.39 -9.08 -3.46
CA LEU A 32 -16.92 -9.21 -4.82
C LEU A 32 -17.97 -10.30 -4.93
N ALA A 33 -17.77 -11.45 -4.29
CA ALA A 33 -18.77 -12.51 -4.25
C ALA A 33 -20.05 -12.03 -3.55
N GLY A 34 -19.91 -11.36 -2.40
CA GLY A 34 -21.02 -10.74 -1.68
C GLY A 34 -21.70 -9.65 -2.50
N SER A 35 -20.94 -8.76 -3.15
CA SER A 35 -21.51 -7.70 -3.98
C SER A 35 -22.29 -8.27 -5.16
N TRP A 36 -21.79 -9.34 -5.77
CA TRP A 36 -22.46 -10.03 -6.87
C TRP A 36 -23.77 -10.70 -6.44
N THR A 37 -23.77 -11.39 -5.29
CA THR A 37 -25.00 -11.98 -4.74
C THR A 37 -26.01 -10.90 -4.36
N GLY A 38 -25.56 -9.77 -3.81
CA GLY A 38 -26.39 -8.60 -3.51
C GLY A 38 -27.00 -7.94 -4.74
N ALA A 39 -26.23 -7.80 -5.81
CA ALA A 39 -26.74 -7.27 -7.06
C ALA A 39 -27.84 -8.17 -7.63
N ARG A 40 -27.67 -9.50 -7.61
CA ARG A 40 -28.70 -10.46 -8.01
C ARG A 40 -29.94 -10.41 -7.12
N ALA A 41 -29.75 -10.27 -5.81
CA ALA A 41 -30.84 -10.15 -4.85
C ALA A 41 -31.70 -8.89 -5.11
N LEU A 42 -31.05 -7.74 -5.28
CA LEU A 42 -31.73 -6.46 -5.54
C LEU A 42 -32.53 -6.49 -6.84
N ARG A 43 -31.98 -7.08 -7.93
CA ARG A 43 -32.72 -7.26 -9.20
C ARG A 43 -33.96 -8.13 -9.03
N ARG A 44 -33.84 -9.25 -8.30
CA ARG A 44 -34.97 -10.16 -8.09
C ARG A 44 -36.09 -9.55 -7.27
N HIS A 45 -35.74 -8.71 -6.30
CA HIS A 45 -36.69 -8.00 -5.43
C HIS A 45 -37.24 -6.71 -6.08
N GLY A 46 -36.97 -6.46 -7.37
CA GLY A 46 -37.45 -5.29 -8.09
C GLY A 46 -36.89 -3.95 -7.58
N ARG A 47 -35.80 -3.97 -6.79
CA ARG A 47 -35.17 -2.77 -6.20
C ARG A 47 -34.12 -2.17 -7.13
N ASP A 48 -34.50 -1.96 -8.39
CA ASP A 48 -33.58 -1.50 -9.43
C ASP A 48 -33.02 -0.10 -9.15
N GLY A 49 -33.79 0.78 -8.49
CA GLY A 49 -33.32 2.10 -8.08
C GLY A 49 -32.13 2.04 -7.13
N THR A 50 -32.23 1.22 -6.07
CA THR A 50 -31.13 1.00 -5.11
C THR A 50 -29.92 0.37 -5.78
N LEU A 51 -30.14 -0.61 -6.68
CA LEU A 51 -29.05 -1.23 -7.42
C LEU A 51 -28.32 -0.22 -8.30
N ARG A 52 -29.05 0.58 -9.09
CA ARG A 52 -28.47 1.60 -9.96
C ARG A 52 -27.69 2.62 -9.13
N PHE A 53 -28.24 3.07 -8.01
CA PHE A 53 -27.55 3.98 -7.11
C PHE A 53 -26.21 3.40 -6.61
N LEU A 54 -26.20 2.16 -6.09
CA LEU A 54 -24.99 1.53 -5.56
C LEU A 54 -23.95 1.26 -6.66
N LEU A 55 -24.39 0.82 -7.84
CA LEU A 55 -23.50 0.61 -8.99
C LEU A 55 -22.95 1.93 -9.52
N LEU A 56 -23.77 2.98 -9.61
CA LEU A 56 -23.32 4.31 -9.99
C LEU A 56 -22.34 4.87 -8.98
N TRP A 57 -22.57 4.70 -7.67
CA TRP A 57 -21.62 5.11 -6.65
C TRP A 57 -20.27 4.39 -6.78
N ALA A 58 -20.28 3.06 -6.91
CA ALA A 58 -19.07 2.28 -7.09
C ALA A 58 -18.33 2.67 -8.40
N THR A 59 -19.05 2.78 -9.51
CA THR A 59 -18.45 3.11 -10.82
C THR A 59 -18.01 4.57 -10.92
N ALA A 60 -18.76 5.52 -10.36
CA ALA A 60 -18.37 6.92 -10.29
C ALA A 60 -17.12 7.14 -9.43
N SER A 61 -16.77 6.20 -8.54
CA SER A 61 -15.51 6.23 -7.80
C SER A 61 -14.35 5.63 -8.61
N ILE A 62 -14.59 4.60 -9.41
CA ILE A 62 -13.56 3.89 -10.20
C ILE A 62 -13.26 4.56 -11.55
N VAL A 63 -14.26 5.10 -12.25
CA VAL A 63 -14.07 5.63 -13.61
C VAL A 63 -13.21 6.90 -13.63
N PRO A 64 -13.47 7.92 -12.78
CA PRO A 64 -12.59 9.09 -12.70
C PRO A 64 -11.19 8.72 -12.23
N LEU A 65 -11.05 7.70 -11.37
CA LEU A 65 -9.76 7.18 -10.93
C LEU A 65 -8.92 6.70 -12.10
N LEU A 66 -9.47 5.79 -12.90
CA LEU A 66 -8.76 5.24 -14.06
C LEU A 66 -8.41 6.34 -15.05
N ALA A 67 -9.32 7.30 -15.26
CA ALA A 67 -9.05 8.46 -16.12
C ALA A 67 -7.88 9.31 -15.60
N VAL A 68 -7.83 9.61 -14.30
CA VAL A 68 -6.75 10.40 -13.67
C VAL A 68 -5.44 9.60 -13.63
N GLU A 69 -5.48 8.30 -13.36
CA GLU A 69 -4.28 7.44 -13.36
C GLU A 69 -3.64 7.39 -14.75
N ILE A 70 -4.46 7.20 -15.80
CA ILE A 70 -4.00 7.21 -17.20
C ILE A 70 -3.44 8.59 -17.58
N TRP A 71 -4.02 9.68 -17.07
CA TRP A 71 -3.62 11.04 -17.44
C TRP A 71 -2.38 11.53 -16.69
N SER A 72 -2.30 11.29 -15.38
CA SER A 72 -1.27 11.86 -14.49
C SER A 72 -0.05 10.96 -14.29
N GLY A 73 -0.15 9.66 -14.62
CA GLY A 73 0.87 8.67 -14.29
C GLY A 73 1.11 8.53 -12.78
N TYR A 74 0.21 9.07 -11.94
CA TYR A 74 0.36 9.17 -10.50
C TYR A 74 -0.52 8.16 -9.78
N PHE A 75 0.04 7.48 -8.77
CA PHE A 75 -0.59 6.38 -8.05
C PHE A 75 -1.58 6.90 -6.99
N PHE A 76 -2.78 7.33 -7.40
CA PHE A 76 -3.85 7.81 -6.50
C PHE A 76 -4.75 6.68 -5.94
N ALA A 77 -4.41 5.41 -6.21
CA ALA A 77 -5.29 4.26 -5.99
C ALA A 77 -5.78 4.08 -4.53
N ILE A 78 -4.94 4.37 -3.54
CA ILE A 78 -5.23 4.01 -2.13
C ILE A 78 -6.38 4.83 -1.54
N ARG A 79 -6.44 6.15 -1.79
CA ARG A 79 -7.46 7.02 -1.17
C ARG A 79 -8.85 6.85 -1.76
N GLN A 80 -8.94 6.41 -3.02
CA GLN A 80 -10.23 6.33 -3.72
C GLN A 80 -10.97 5.01 -3.52
N ILE A 81 -10.23 3.94 -3.18
CA ILE A 81 -10.83 2.68 -2.73
C ILE A 81 -11.71 2.92 -1.50
N LEU A 82 -11.33 3.84 -0.61
CA LEU A 82 -12.15 4.24 0.54
C LEU A 82 -13.56 4.73 0.16
N PHE A 83 -13.76 5.29 -1.04
CA PHE A 83 -15.08 5.72 -1.53
C PHE A 83 -15.87 4.60 -2.22
N THR A 84 -15.17 3.58 -2.75
CA THR A 84 -15.80 2.43 -3.43
C THR A 84 -16.23 1.37 -2.42
N THR A 85 -15.44 1.17 -1.35
CA THR A 85 -15.67 0.13 -0.34
C THR A 85 -17.06 0.19 0.30
N PRO A 86 -17.61 1.36 0.71
CA PRO A 86 -18.95 1.43 1.29
C PRO A 86 -20.04 0.89 0.37
N ALA A 87 -20.00 1.22 -0.92
CA ALA A 87 -20.98 0.74 -1.89
C ALA A 87 -20.92 -0.79 -2.04
N LEU A 88 -19.71 -1.36 -2.07
CA LEU A 88 -19.50 -2.81 -2.13
C LEU A 88 -19.92 -3.52 -0.85
N VAL A 89 -19.63 -2.94 0.32
CA VAL A 89 -20.07 -3.48 1.61
C VAL A 89 -21.60 -3.48 1.71
N LEU A 90 -22.26 -2.42 1.24
CA LEU A 90 -23.73 -2.35 1.20
C LEU A 90 -24.31 -3.39 0.25
N LEU A 91 -23.75 -3.55 -0.95
CA LEU A 91 -24.15 -4.61 -1.89
C LEU A 91 -23.96 -6.00 -1.24
N ALA A 92 -22.81 -6.25 -0.62
CA ALA A 92 -22.54 -7.50 0.08
C ALA A 92 -23.54 -7.77 1.21
N GLY A 93 -23.89 -6.75 2.00
CA GLY A 93 -24.91 -6.82 3.04
C GLY A 93 -26.28 -7.24 2.50
N TYR A 94 -26.71 -6.65 1.38
CA TYR A 94 -27.94 -7.06 0.70
C TYR A 94 -27.89 -8.51 0.18
N GLY A 95 -26.73 -8.96 -0.30
CA GLY A 95 -26.50 -10.34 -0.72
C GLY A 95 -26.67 -11.33 0.42
N LEU A 96 -26.18 -10.97 1.61
CA LEU A 96 -26.29 -11.81 2.81
C LEU A 96 -27.72 -12.02 3.27
N SER A 97 -28.53 -10.95 3.27
CA SER A 97 -29.96 -11.04 3.59
C SER A 97 -30.64 -12.06 2.68
N HIS A 98 -30.36 -12.01 1.38
CA HIS A 98 -31.02 -12.87 0.39
C HIS A 98 -30.56 -14.32 0.39
N VAL A 99 -29.25 -14.57 0.53
CA VAL A 99 -28.73 -15.93 0.70
C VAL A 99 -29.34 -16.55 1.95
N GLY A 100 -29.58 -15.73 2.97
CA GLY A 100 -30.25 -16.20 4.16
C GLY A 100 -31.71 -16.57 4.00
N GLU A 101 -32.47 -15.78 3.26
CA GLU A 101 -33.87 -16.10 2.92
C GLU A 101 -34.00 -17.43 2.13
N ARG A 102 -33.04 -17.75 1.25
CA ARG A 102 -33.13 -18.92 0.36
C ARG A 102 -32.60 -20.23 0.94
N LEU A 103 -31.65 -20.18 1.87
CA LEU A 103 -30.99 -21.38 2.40
C LEU A 103 -31.55 -21.82 3.76
N THR A 104 -32.44 -21.05 4.37
CA THR A 104 -33.28 -21.54 5.47
C THR A 104 -34.33 -22.48 4.91
N ILE A 105 -33.96 -23.76 4.81
CA ILE A 105 -34.83 -24.91 4.48
C ILE A 105 -35.66 -25.36 5.70
N LEU A 106 -35.42 -24.78 6.88
CA LEU A 106 -36.17 -25.09 8.10
C LEU A 106 -37.24 -24.02 8.38
N ASP A 107 -38.49 -24.32 8.03
CA ASP A 107 -39.69 -23.52 8.31
C ASP A 107 -39.97 -23.29 9.81
N LEU A 108 -39.17 -23.87 10.72
CA LEU A 108 -39.41 -23.90 12.16
C LEU A 108 -38.52 -22.96 12.98
N LEU A 109 -37.54 -22.28 12.36
CA LEU A 109 -36.72 -21.29 13.05
C LEU A 109 -37.12 -19.88 12.60
N PRO A 110 -37.34 -18.94 13.55
CA PRO A 110 -37.77 -17.59 13.22
C PRO A 110 -36.79 -16.96 12.24
N HIS A 111 -37.28 -16.00 11.44
CA HIS A 111 -36.61 -15.22 10.36
C HIS A 111 -35.26 -14.54 10.71
N ARG A 112 -34.65 -14.89 11.83
CA ARG A 112 -33.40 -14.37 12.33
C ARG A 112 -32.28 -15.34 11.94
N THR A 113 -31.44 -14.85 11.02
CA THR A 113 -30.07 -15.31 10.78
C THR A 113 -29.93 -16.76 10.27
N SER A 114 -29.92 -16.92 8.95
CA SER A 114 -29.50 -18.16 8.32
C SER A 114 -28.02 -18.47 8.62
N ALA A 115 -27.69 -19.75 8.82
CA ALA A 115 -26.32 -20.22 8.99
C ALA A 115 -25.30 -19.68 7.96
N PRO A 116 -25.60 -19.62 6.63
CA PRO A 116 -24.63 -19.13 5.64
C PRO A 116 -24.39 -17.62 5.71
N ALA A 117 -25.39 -16.81 6.08
CA ALA A 117 -25.20 -15.36 6.25
C ALA A 117 -24.30 -15.07 7.46
N ILE A 118 -24.52 -15.79 8.58
CA ILE A 118 -23.65 -15.72 9.76
C ILE A 118 -22.24 -16.17 9.41
N ALA A 119 -22.07 -17.26 8.67
CA ALA A 119 -20.76 -17.79 8.29
C ALA A 119 -19.96 -16.79 7.44
N TYR A 120 -20.58 -16.18 6.43
CA TYR A 120 -19.92 -15.16 5.62
C TYR A 120 -19.60 -13.90 6.44
N ALA A 121 -20.53 -13.43 7.28
CA ALA A 121 -20.31 -12.27 8.13
C ALA A 121 -19.14 -12.53 9.11
N GLY A 122 -19.14 -13.70 9.74
CA GLY A 122 -18.07 -14.17 10.62
C GLY A 122 -16.72 -14.24 9.90
N LEU A 123 -16.68 -14.83 8.70
CA LEU A 123 -15.46 -14.90 7.89
C LEU A 123 -14.94 -13.50 7.50
N THR A 124 -15.84 -12.59 7.11
CA THR A 124 -15.50 -11.20 6.77
C THR A 124 -14.91 -10.47 7.98
N VAL A 125 -15.50 -10.65 9.17
CA VAL A 125 -14.99 -10.08 10.43
C VAL A 125 -13.63 -10.68 10.78
N ILE A 126 -13.47 -11.99 10.73
CA ILE A 126 -12.19 -12.68 11.02
C ILE A 126 -11.08 -12.17 10.09
N VAL A 127 -11.35 -12.09 8.78
CA VAL A 127 -10.37 -11.59 7.80
C VAL A 127 -10.05 -10.13 8.06
N SER A 128 -11.05 -9.28 8.35
CA SER A 128 -10.84 -7.86 8.65
C SER A 128 -10.00 -7.66 9.92
N VAL A 129 -10.30 -8.41 10.98
CA VAL A 129 -9.52 -8.40 12.23
C VAL A 129 -8.10 -8.91 11.98
N ALA A 130 -7.92 -9.98 11.21
CA ALA A 130 -6.59 -10.49 10.88
C ALA A 130 -5.76 -9.46 10.10
N ILE A 131 -6.36 -8.72 9.16
CA ILE A 131 -5.71 -7.63 8.43
C ILE A 131 -5.36 -6.48 9.39
N ALA A 132 -6.27 -6.08 10.27
CA ALA A 132 -6.04 -5.02 11.24
C ALA A 132 -4.94 -5.38 12.25
N VAL A 133 -4.96 -6.60 12.79
CA VAL A 133 -3.91 -7.11 13.69
C VAL A 133 -2.57 -7.18 12.98
N ARG A 134 -2.55 -7.63 11.72
CA ARG A 134 -1.33 -7.65 10.92
C ARG A 134 -0.78 -6.23 10.73
N HIS A 135 -1.64 -5.28 10.39
CA HIS A 135 -1.26 -3.86 10.27
C HIS A 135 -0.73 -3.28 11.59
N TRP A 136 -1.40 -3.58 12.71
CA TRP A 136 -0.96 -3.14 14.04
C TRP A 136 0.37 -3.76 14.46
N ARG A 137 0.61 -5.02 14.10
CA ARG A 137 1.85 -5.74 14.40
C ARG A 137 3.02 -5.33 13.51
N SER A 138 2.78 -4.74 12.34
CA SER A 138 3.84 -4.07 11.59
C SER A 138 4.41 -2.98 12.48
N GLU A 139 5.65 -3.11 12.90
CA GLU A 139 6.28 -2.08 13.72
C GLU A 139 6.21 -0.74 12.99
N PRO A 140 5.67 0.32 13.64
CA PRO A 140 5.61 1.62 13.02
C PRO A 140 7.05 2.07 12.73
N VAL A 141 7.29 2.38 11.47
CA VAL A 141 8.53 2.98 11.00
C VAL A 141 8.75 4.29 11.76
N ASP A 142 9.89 4.43 12.43
CA ASP A 142 10.18 5.63 13.21
C ASP A 142 10.79 6.72 12.32
N TRP A 143 9.92 7.37 11.54
CA TRP A 143 10.30 8.44 10.61
C TRP A 143 11.00 9.59 11.32
N ARG A 144 10.44 10.01 12.46
CA ARG A 144 10.93 11.16 13.22
C ARG A 144 12.26 10.85 13.90
N GLY A 145 12.36 9.72 14.60
CA GLY A 145 13.60 9.32 15.26
C GLY A 145 14.75 9.12 14.27
N THR A 146 14.45 8.51 13.11
CA THR A 146 15.44 8.33 12.04
C THR A 146 15.89 9.67 11.45
N ALA A 147 14.97 10.59 11.17
CA ALA A 147 15.29 11.90 10.62
C ALA A 147 16.16 12.74 11.58
N GLN A 148 15.78 12.77 12.87
CA GLN A 148 16.53 13.49 13.91
C GLN A 148 17.92 12.88 14.13
N GLN A 149 18.02 11.55 14.19
CA GLN A 149 19.30 10.87 14.32
C GLN A 149 20.23 11.15 13.14
N LEU A 150 19.70 11.17 11.91
CA LEU A 150 20.48 11.53 10.72
C LEU A 150 20.97 12.97 10.79
N GLU A 151 20.09 13.90 11.15
CA GLU A 151 20.42 15.32 11.30
C GLU A 151 21.53 15.55 12.34
N ASP A 152 21.47 14.85 13.48
CA ASP A 152 22.48 14.94 14.54
C ASP A 152 23.83 14.30 14.14
N THR A 153 23.82 13.33 13.23
CA THR A 153 25.02 12.60 12.80
C THR A 153 25.77 13.29 11.65
N LEU A 154 25.03 13.98 10.78
CA LEU A 154 25.55 14.62 9.58
C LEU A 154 26.33 15.91 9.91
N ARG A 155 27.48 16.07 9.25
CA ARG A 155 28.38 17.21 9.37
C ARG A 155 28.61 17.83 8.00
N GLN A 156 29.17 19.05 7.97
CA GLN A 156 29.58 19.67 6.71
C GLN A 156 30.53 18.77 5.93
N GLY A 157 30.25 18.59 4.63
CA GLY A 157 30.99 17.66 3.78
C GLY A 157 30.45 16.23 3.77
N ASP A 158 29.37 15.92 4.50
CA ASP A 158 28.67 14.65 4.34
C ASP A 158 27.62 14.73 3.24
N VAL A 159 27.28 13.56 2.67
CA VAL A 159 26.16 13.42 1.74
C VAL A 159 25.27 12.24 2.12
N VAL A 160 23.97 12.36 1.90
CA VAL A 160 22.96 11.35 2.22
C VAL A 160 22.06 11.04 1.02
N ALA A 161 21.95 9.76 0.68
CA ALA A 161 20.99 9.28 -0.32
C ALA A 161 19.79 8.62 0.37
N MET A 162 18.59 9.11 0.07
CA MET A 162 17.32 8.73 0.72
C MET A 162 16.25 8.37 -0.34
N PRO A 163 16.42 7.29 -1.11
CA PRO A 163 15.59 7.01 -2.28
C PRO A 163 14.12 6.81 -1.91
N GLN A 164 13.25 7.58 -2.55
CA GLN A 164 11.79 7.54 -2.38
C GLN A 164 11.26 7.87 -0.97
N ILE A 165 12.13 8.23 -0.02
CA ILE A 165 11.77 8.58 1.36
C ILE A 165 12.29 9.97 1.78
N ASN A 166 13.05 10.65 0.93
CA ASN A 166 13.63 11.95 1.20
C ASN A 166 12.58 12.97 1.66
N ALA A 167 11.46 13.10 0.95
CA ALA A 167 10.42 14.08 1.30
C ALA A 167 9.81 13.84 2.70
N LEU A 168 9.71 12.57 3.14
CA LEU A 168 9.18 12.23 4.46
C LEU A 168 10.19 12.50 5.57
N LEU A 169 11.48 12.19 5.34
CA LEU A 169 12.53 12.48 6.32
C LEU A 169 12.81 14.00 6.41
N GLU A 170 12.84 14.69 5.28
CA GLU A 170 13.00 16.16 5.18
C GLU A 170 11.83 16.89 5.84
N TYR A 171 10.61 16.34 5.83
CA TYR A 171 9.48 16.90 6.57
C TYR A 171 9.74 16.97 8.09
N TYR A 172 10.43 15.96 8.66
CA TYR A 172 10.76 15.94 10.09
C TYR A 172 12.09 16.64 10.42
N ALA A 173 13.03 16.67 9.47
CA ALA A 173 14.34 17.32 9.60
C ALA A 173 14.72 18.05 8.30
N PRO A 174 14.26 19.31 8.10
CA PRO A 174 14.45 20.03 6.84
C PRO A 174 15.91 20.26 6.44
N ARG A 175 16.85 20.27 7.41
CA ARG A 175 18.28 20.47 7.13
C ARG A 175 18.88 19.35 6.29
N LEU A 176 18.25 18.18 6.23
CA LEU A 176 18.67 17.04 5.41
C LEU A 176 18.72 17.38 3.91
N GLU A 177 17.93 18.35 3.44
CA GLU A 177 17.94 18.81 2.05
C GLU A 177 19.34 19.26 1.60
N ASN A 178 20.11 19.90 2.49
CA ASN A 178 21.46 20.40 2.20
C ASN A 178 22.50 19.29 2.01
N PHE A 179 22.21 18.08 2.48
CA PHE A 179 23.09 16.92 2.39
C PHE A 179 22.67 15.95 1.29
N ARG A 180 21.59 16.26 0.55
CA ARG A 180 20.98 15.33 -0.38
C ARG A 180 21.92 14.95 -1.53
N ALA A 181 21.97 13.65 -1.81
CA ALA A 181 22.59 13.08 -2.99
C ALA A 181 21.66 12.05 -3.65
N ASP A 182 21.58 12.08 -4.99
CA ASP A 182 20.72 11.16 -5.75
C ASP A 182 21.46 9.86 -6.19
N ASP A 183 22.71 9.65 -5.75
CA ASP A 183 23.51 8.48 -6.14
C ASP A 183 23.28 7.29 -5.20
N LEU A 184 22.90 6.17 -5.81
CA LEU A 184 22.71 4.86 -5.18
C LEU A 184 23.76 3.83 -5.61
N SER A 185 24.87 4.27 -6.21
CA SER A 185 25.98 3.39 -6.57
C SER A 185 26.67 2.87 -5.31
N ALA A 186 27.05 1.59 -5.26
CA ALA A 186 27.77 1.01 -4.12
C ALA A 186 29.26 1.37 -4.09
N GLY A 187 29.79 1.90 -5.21
CA GLY A 187 31.19 2.32 -5.35
C GLY A 187 31.50 3.62 -4.62
N PRO A 188 32.70 4.19 -4.85
CA PRO A 188 33.12 5.43 -4.20
C PRO A 188 32.18 6.60 -4.53
N GLY A 189 31.61 6.65 -5.74
CA GLY A 189 30.59 7.64 -6.12
C GLY A 189 30.99 9.06 -5.74
N PHE A 190 30.13 9.74 -4.98
CA PHE A 190 30.39 11.09 -4.44
C PHE A 190 31.61 11.23 -3.53
N LEU A 191 32.14 10.16 -2.92
CA LEU A 191 33.35 10.23 -2.08
C LEU A 191 34.60 10.66 -2.89
N GLY A 192 34.57 10.48 -4.21
CA GLY A 192 35.60 10.96 -5.12
C GLY A 192 35.61 12.47 -5.33
N ARG A 193 34.54 13.19 -4.93
CA ARG A 193 34.47 14.65 -5.06
C ARG A 193 35.24 15.34 -3.94
N GLU A 194 35.78 16.52 -4.25
CA GLU A 194 36.39 17.38 -3.24
C GLU A 194 35.32 17.84 -2.24
N GLY A 195 35.70 17.89 -0.95
CA GLY A 195 34.81 18.28 0.14
C GLY A 195 33.88 17.20 0.68
N VAL A 196 33.74 16.04 0.03
CA VAL A 196 32.91 14.93 0.54
C VAL A 196 33.75 14.00 1.44
N GLN A 197 33.39 13.89 2.71
CA GLN A 197 34.11 13.11 3.72
C GLN A 197 33.42 11.78 4.04
N ARG A 198 32.09 11.81 4.21
CA ARG A 198 31.29 10.61 4.51
C ARG A 198 30.06 10.56 3.65
N ARG A 199 29.65 9.34 3.31
CA ARG A 199 28.45 9.06 2.53
C ARG A 199 27.52 8.17 3.32
N PHE A 200 26.27 8.58 3.40
CA PHE A 200 25.19 7.87 4.03
C PHE A 200 24.18 7.43 2.97
N VAL A 201 23.65 6.23 3.11
CA VAL A 201 22.51 5.74 2.31
C VAL A 201 21.49 5.19 3.29
N VAL A 202 20.25 5.66 3.20
CA VAL A 202 19.18 5.28 4.13
C VAL A 202 18.07 4.64 3.30
N CYS A 203 17.77 3.38 3.59
CA CYS A 203 16.73 2.65 2.88
C CYS A 203 15.63 2.21 3.83
N LEU A 204 14.39 2.34 3.38
CA LEU A 204 13.24 1.77 4.06
C LEU A 204 13.18 0.26 3.79
N ASP A 205 13.06 -0.53 4.86
CA ASP A 205 13.10 -1.99 4.73
C ASP A 205 11.83 -2.58 4.12
N SER A 206 10.71 -1.87 4.22
CA SER A 206 9.38 -2.34 3.82
C SER A 206 8.91 -1.83 2.44
N LEU A 207 9.66 -0.97 1.75
CA LEU A 207 9.21 -0.34 0.50
C LEU A 207 9.15 -1.36 -0.64
N ARG A 208 8.07 -1.34 -1.43
CA ARG A 208 7.90 -2.19 -2.62
C ARG A 208 7.37 -1.39 -3.81
N PRO A 209 8.07 -1.38 -4.97
CA PRO A 209 9.37 -2.01 -5.21
C PRO A 209 10.48 -1.40 -4.33
N ASP A 210 11.47 -2.21 -3.92
CA ASP A 210 12.58 -1.74 -3.07
C ASP A 210 13.62 -1.01 -3.95
N PRO A 211 13.74 0.33 -3.84
CA PRO A 211 14.67 1.11 -4.66
C PRO A 211 16.13 0.82 -4.30
N CYS A 212 16.39 0.26 -3.11
CA CYS A 212 17.72 -0.06 -2.64
C CYS A 212 18.16 -1.49 -2.92
N ALA A 213 17.32 -2.33 -3.53
CA ALA A 213 17.61 -3.76 -3.68
C ALA A 213 18.93 -4.04 -4.43
N ALA A 214 19.29 -3.20 -5.40
CA ALA A 214 20.56 -3.32 -6.13
C ALA A 214 21.74 -2.85 -5.26
N PHE A 215 21.59 -1.72 -4.57
CA PHE A 215 22.60 -1.18 -3.65
C PHE A 215 22.91 -2.16 -2.52
N ARG A 216 21.89 -2.68 -1.81
CA ARG A 216 22.05 -3.64 -0.68
C ARG A 216 22.90 -4.85 -1.07
N ARG A 217 22.57 -5.47 -2.21
CA ARG A 217 23.29 -6.64 -2.74
C ARG A 217 24.77 -6.35 -3.03
N ALA A 218 25.09 -5.12 -3.42
CA ALA A 218 26.46 -4.72 -3.71
C ALA A 218 27.24 -4.36 -2.44
N VAL A 219 26.63 -3.66 -1.47
CA VAL A 219 27.32 -3.24 -0.24
C VAL A 219 27.48 -4.34 0.79
N GLU A 220 26.63 -5.38 0.78
CA GLU A 220 26.79 -6.55 1.66
C GLU A 220 28.14 -7.27 1.50
N ARG A 221 28.83 -7.07 0.37
CA ARG A 221 30.13 -7.66 0.06
C ARG A 221 31.30 -6.70 0.27
N ASP A 222 31.04 -5.43 0.55
CA ASP A 222 32.07 -4.39 0.67
C ASP A 222 32.25 -4.00 2.15
N PRO A 223 33.38 -4.40 2.79
CA PRO A 223 33.63 -4.12 4.21
C PRO A 223 33.85 -2.64 4.51
N ALA A 224 34.02 -1.79 3.49
CA ALA A 224 34.13 -0.35 3.68
C ALA A 224 32.80 0.29 4.13
N TRP A 225 31.67 -0.40 3.95
CA TRP A 225 30.36 0.08 4.40
C TRP A 225 30.05 -0.44 5.81
N ARG A 226 29.76 0.50 6.72
CA ARG A 226 29.21 0.21 8.05
C ARG A 226 27.70 0.22 7.98
N ARG A 227 27.06 -0.85 8.47
CA ARG A 227 25.60 -0.97 8.54
C ARG A 227 25.12 -0.61 9.95
N GLN A 228 24.06 0.19 10.01
CA GLN A 228 23.33 0.48 11.24
C GLN A 228 21.84 0.20 11.00
N GLN A 229 21.23 -0.58 11.88
CA GLN A 229 19.81 -0.88 11.82
C GLN A 229 19.04 0.14 12.65
N LEU A 230 18.04 0.78 12.04
CA LEU A 230 17.09 1.68 12.68
C LEU A 230 15.70 1.05 12.60
N ARG A 231 14.72 1.61 13.32
CA ARG A 231 13.37 1.04 13.37
C ARG A 231 12.63 1.22 12.04
N GLY A 232 12.70 0.19 11.20
CA GLY A 232 12.12 0.16 9.85
C GLY A 232 13.05 0.68 8.75
N PHE A 233 14.27 1.11 9.08
CA PHE A 233 15.27 1.54 8.11
C PHE A 233 16.58 0.81 8.33
N THR A 234 17.32 0.66 7.23
CA THR A 234 18.73 0.33 7.29
C THR A 234 19.53 1.53 6.78
N GLN A 235 20.52 1.94 7.57
CA GLN A 235 21.49 2.98 7.20
C GLN A 235 22.82 2.32 6.87
N TRP A 236 23.44 2.73 5.77
CA TRP A 236 24.82 2.39 5.42
C TRP A 236 25.66 3.66 5.41
N GLN A 237 26.84 3.57 6.00
CA GLN A 237 27.81 4.66 6.06
C GLN A 237 29.13 4.20 5.47
N ARG A 238 29.75 5.04 4.64
CA ARG A 238 31.12 4.86 4.15
C ARG A 238 31.90 6.15 4.35
N GLU A 239 33.12 6.01 4.84
CA GLU A 239 34.04 7.13 5.05
C GLU A 239 35.08 7.15 3.93
N LYS A 240 35.53 8.35 3.55
CA LYS A 240 36.65 8.52 2.63
C LYS A 240 37.92 8.04 3.32
N GLN A 241 38.57 7.04 2.72
CA GLN A 241 39.89 6.62 3.18
C GLN A 241 40.88 7.72 2.76
N LEU A 242 41.42 8.43 3.75
CA LEU A 242 42.55 9.33 3.53
C LEU A 242 43.78 8.47 3.17
N PRO A 243 44.52 8.82 2.09
CA PRO A 243 45.76 8.15 1.74
C PRO A 243 46.84 8.31 2.83
#